data_AF-A0A7K3E141-F1
#
_entry.id   AF-A0A7K3E141-F1
#
_cell.length_a   1.000
_cell.length_b   1.000
_cell.length_c   1.000
_cell.angle_alpha   90.00
_cell.angle_beta   90.00
_cell.angle_gamma   90.00
#
_symmetry.space_group_name_H-M   'P 1'
#
loop_
_entity.id
_entity.type
_entity.pdbx_description
1 polymer ?
#
loop_
_entity_poly.entity_id
_entity_poly.type
_entity_poly.pdbx_seq_one_letter_code
_entity_poly.pdbx_strand_id
1 'polypeptide(L)' 'MIQQTTAEEPVTLPDPTRPPRPAPGCGVCAALDKQRAQAEKNKDTRRATMFEVEMRRHPKHFPEPA' A
#
# COMPACT_ATOMS: atom_id res chain seq x y z
N MET A 1 -17.12 37.55 7.01
CA MET A 1 -16.38 36.72 6.03
C MET A 1 -17.05 35.35 6.00
N ILE A 2 -17.72 34.99 4.89
CA ILE A 2 -18.37 33.68 4.74
C ILE A 2 -17.35 32.71 4.11
N GLN A 3 -17.02 31.62 4.82
CA GLN A 3 -16.17 30.55 4.28
C GLN A 3 -17.01 29.76 3.26
N GLN A 4 -16.62 29.80 1.99
CA GLN A 4 -17.21 28.97 0.95
C GLN A 4 -16.49 27.62 0.93
N THR A 5 -17.10 26.58 1.49
CA THR A 5 -16.60 25.21 1.42
C THR A 5 -17.04 24.63 0.08
N THR A 6 -16.12 24.51 -0.89
CA THR A 6 -16.37 23.71 -2.09
C THR A 6 -16.53 22.26 -1.65
N ALA A 7 -17.66 21.64 -1.98
CA ALA A 7 -17.87 20.21 -1.76
C ALA A 7 -17.00 19.44 -2.77
N GLU A 8 -15.75 19.19 -2.40
CA GLU A 8 -14.83 18.35 -3.17
C GLU A 8 -15.36 16.90 -3.17
N GLU A 9 -15.29 16.21 -4.32
CA GLU A 9 -15.76 14.84 -4.43
C GLU A 9 -14.98 13.91 -3.48
N PRO A 10 -15.62 12.86 -2.92
CA PRO A 10 -14.95 11.95 -2.00
C PRO A 10 -13.75 11.28 -2.67
N VAL A 11 -12.55 11.52 -2.15
CA VAL A 11 -11.34 10.82 -2.61
C VAL A 11 -11.45 9.35 -2.20
N THR A 12 -11.40 8.45 -3.17
CA THR A 12 -11.38 7.01 -2.91
C THR A 12 -10.00 6.62 -2.39
N LEU A 13 -9.90 6.39 -1.09
CA LEU A 13 -8.69 5.88 -0.46
C LEU A 13 -8.69 4.35 -0.46
N PRO A 14 -7.57 3.70 -0.77
CA PRO A 14 -7.44 2.26 -0.61
C PRO A 14 -7.51 1.90 0.88
N ASP A 15 -8.17 0.78 1.19
CA ASP A 15 -8.31 0.30 2.56
C ASP A 15 -6.91 0.07 3.20
N PRO A 16 -6.58 0.78 4.29
CA PRO A 16 -5.25 0.73 4.89
C PRO A 16 -5.05 -0.53 5.75
N THR A 17 -6.11 -1.29 6.05
CA THR A 17 -6.05 -2.50 6.87
C THR A 17 -5.82 -3.77 6.05
N ARG A 18 -6.11 -3.71 4.75
CA ARG A 18 -5.96 -4.85 3.86
C ARG A 18 -4.49 -5.01 3.45
N PRO A 19 -3.87 -6.17 3.70
CA PRO A 19 -2.52 -6.40 3.25
C PRO A 19 -2.43 -6.25 1.72
N PRO A 20 -1.43 -5.53 1.20
CA PRO A 20 -1.24 -5.36 -0.22
C PRO A 20 -0.96 -6.72 -0.84
N ARG A 21 -1.72 -7.05 -1.88
CA ARG A 21 -1.41 -8.20 -2.73
C ARG A 21 -0.31 -7.81 -3.70
N PRO A 22 0.61 -8.70 -4.08
CA PRO A 22 1.65 -8.37 -5.04
C PRO A 22 1.07 -8.07 -6.43
N ALA A 23 1.56 -7.00 -7.09
CA ALA A 23 1.18 -6.68 -8.47
C ALA A 23 1.61 -7.81 -9.44
N PRO A 24 0.73 -8.21 -10.39
CA PRO A 24 1.07 -9.24 -11.36
C PRO A 24 2.27 -8.79 -12.21
N GLY A 25 3.29 -9.64 -12.32
CA GLY A 25 4.52 -9.33 -13.07
C GLY A 25 5.52 -8.41 -12.33
N CYS A 26 5.32 -8.13 -11.04
CA CYS A 26 6.31 -7.42 -10.23
C CYS A 26 7.10 -8.37 -9.31
N GLY A 27 8.35 -8.65 -9.69
CA GLY A 27 9.28 -9.43 -8.86
C GLY A 27 9.57 -8.80 -7.50
N VAL A 28 9.56 -7.46 -7.41
CA VAL A 28 9.78 -6.73 -6.16
C VAL A 28 8.61 -6.94 -5.20
N CYS A 29 7.37 -6.79 -5.68
CA CYS A 29 6.19 -7.03 -4.86
C CYS A 29 6.11 -8.48 -4.39
N ALA A 30 6.45 -9.45 -5.26
CA ALA A 30 6.52 -10.86 -4.87
C ALA A 30 7.60 -11.14 -3.82
N ALA A 31 8.75 -10.45 -3.88
CA ALA A 31 9.80 -10.57 -2.88
C ALA A 31 9.40 -9.93 -1.54
N LEU A 32 8.74 -8.76 -1.58
CA LEU A 32 8.24 -8.09 -0.38
C LEU A 32 7.14 -8.91 0.32
N ASP A 33 6.26 -9.59 -0.43
CA ASP A 33 5.25 -10.49 0.12
C ASP A 33 5.89 -11.66 0.90
N LYS A 34 6.94 -12.27 0.35
CA LYS A 34 7.71 -13.32 1.03
C LYS A 34 8.41 -12.79 2.28
N GLN A 35 8.98 -11.59 2.22
CA GLN A 35 9.63 -10.95 3.37
C GLN A 35 8.62 -10.59 4.46
N ARG A 36 7.41 -10.14 4.09
CA ARG A 36 6.29 -9.92 5.03
C ARG A 36 5.93 -11.22 5.73
N ALA A 37 5.69 -12.30 4.97
CA ALA A 37 5.35 -13.60 5.54
C ALA A 37 6.43 -14.13 6.51
N GLN A 38 7.71 -13.86 6.22
CA GLN A 38 8.80 -14.21 7.13
C GLN A 38 8.84 -13.32 8.39
N ALA A 39 8.59 -12.03 8.25
CA ALA A 39 8.50 -11.10 9.38
C ALA A 39 7.32 -11.46 10.31
N GLU A 40 6.17 -11.85 9.75
CA GLU A 40 5.01 -12.34 10.50
C GLU A 40 5.33 -13.62 11.28
N LYS A 41 6.05 -14.59 10.66
CA LYS A 41 6.54 -15.79 11.36
C LYS A 41 7.46 -15.45 12.52
N ASN A 42 8.32 -14.45 12.33
CA ASN A 42 9.25 -13.98 13.35
C ASN A 42 8.58 -13.08 14.41
N LYS A 43 7.27 -12.80 14.31
CA LYS A 43 6.54 -11.82 15.12
C LYS A 43 7.16 -10.41 15.08
N ASP A 44 7.89 -10.10 14.00
CA ASP A 44 8.48 -8.79 13.75
C ASP A 44 7.45 -7.92 13.02
N THR A 45 6.46 -7.45 13.77
CA THR A 45 5.35 -6.65 13.24
C THR A 45 5.84 -5.37 12.58
N ARG A 46 6.93 -4.77 13.11
CA ARG A 46 7.54 -3.57 12.54
C ARG A 46 8.03 -3.80 11.13
N ARG A 47 8.77 -4.89 10.90
CA ARG A 47 9.23 -5.25 9.55
C ARG A 47 8.07 -5.59 8.62
N ALA A 48 7.08 -6.35 9.10
CA ALA A 48 5.89 -6.68 8.31
C ALA A 48 5.19 -5.41 7.81
N THR A 49 4.98 -4.41 8.67
CA THR A 49 4.39 -3.12 8.30
C THR A 49 5.27 -2.33 7.32
N MET A 50 6.60 -2.34 7.48
CA MET A 50 7.50 -1.67 6.54
C MET A 50 7.40 -2.27 5.12
N PHE A 51 7.36 -3.60 5.01
CA PHE A 51 7.21 -4.26 3.71
C PHE A 51 5.84 -3.97 3.07
N GLU A 52 4.79 -3.90 3.88
CA GLU A 52 3.45 -3.50 3.41
C GLU A 52 3.41 -2.06 2.88
N VAL A 53 4.02 -1.12 3.61
CA VAL A 53 4.13 0.28 3.15
C VAL A 53 4.93 0.37 1.84
N GLU A 54 6.04 -0.35 1.73
CA GLU A 54 6.86 -0.38 0.51
C GLU A 54 6.09 -0.96 -0.69
N MET A 55 5.33 -2.05 -0.47
CA MET A 55 4.47 -2.62 -1.51
C MET A 55 3.41 -1.64 -1.99
N ARG A 56 2.80 -0.86 -1.08
CA ARG A 56 1.80 0.16 -1.45
C ARG A 56 2.41 1.35 -2.18
N ARG A 57 3.64 1.75 -1.82
CA ARG A 57 4.36 2.85 -2.49
C ARG A 57 4.95 2.46 -3.84
N HIS A 58 5.09 1.16 -4.11
CA HIS A 58 5.71 0.71 -5.34
C HIS A 58 4.88 1.14 -6.57
N PRO A 59 5.47 1.81 -7.57
CA PRO A 59 4.74 2.42 -8.69
C PRO A 59 3.95 1.41 -9.55
N LYS A 60 4.28 0.11 -9.53
CA LYS A 60 3.43 -0.91 -10.18
C LYS A 60 2.09 -1.15 -9.46
N HIS A 61 1.89 -0.62 -8.25
CA HIS A 61 0.61 -0.61 -7.53
C HIS A 61 -0.19 0.68 -7.72
N PHE A 62 0.47 1.76 -8.10
CA PHE A 62 -0.15 3.01 -8.53
C PHE A 62 0.21 3.23 -9.99
N PRO A 63 -0.49 2.60 -10.94
CA PRO A 63 -0.31 2.97 -12.33
C PRO A 63 -0.54 4.48 -12.43
N GLU A 64 0.52 5.20 -12.81
CA GLU A 64 0.45 6.63 -13.12
C GLU A 64 -0.68 6.82 -14.14
N PRO A 65 -1.64 7.72 -13.90
CA PRO A 65 -2.67 7.98 -14.89
C PRO A 65 -2.00 8.61 -16.12
N ALA A 66 -2.12 7.92 -17.25
CA ALA A 66 -1.75 8.43 -18.57
C ALA A 66 -2.60 9.63 -18.97
#